data_AF-A0A7W4EMN3-F1
#
_entry.id   AF-A0A7W4EMN3-F1
#
_cell.length_a   1.000
_cell.length_b   1.000
_cell.length_c   1.000
_cell.angle_alpha   90.00
_cell.angle_beta   90.00
_cell.angle_gamma   90.00
#
_symmetry.space_group_name_H-M   'P 1'
#
loop_
_entity.id
_entity.type
_entity.pdbx_description
1 polymer ?
#
loop_
_entity_poly.entity_id
_entity_poly.type
_entity_poly.pdbx_seq_one_letter_code
_entity_poly.pdbx_strand_id
1 'polypeptide(L)' 'MQPSTKLPDNLKSRLSRVYFAQRSFTDDSGKSVVYERLVLEVLIKDRPFNLEFKVSDKDKAILYLADVVD' A
#
# COMPACT_ATOMS: atom_id res chain seq x y z
N MET A 1 5.17 -3.62 -31.37
CA MET A 1 3.83 -3.49 -30.76
C MET A 1 3.94 -3.88 -29.30
N GLN A 2 3.70 -2.94 -28.38
CA GLN A 2 3.73 -3.20 -26.94
C GLN A 2 2.43 -3.94 -26.57
N PRO A 3 2.48 -5.07 -25.85
CA PRO A 3 1.26 -5.79 -25.49
C PRO A 3 0.42 -4.88 -24.60
N SER A 4 -0.80 -4.57 -25.04
CA SER A 4 -1.83 -3.94 -24.23
C SER A 4 -2.21 -4.94 -23.14
N THR A 5 -1.53 -4.90 -22.00
CA THR A 5 -1.97 -5.62 -20.81
C THR A 5 -3.26 -4.94 -20.33
N LYS A 6 -4.41 -5.42 -20.81
CA LYS A 6 -5.70 -5.02 -20.25
C LYS A 6 -5.72 -5.51 -18.81
N LEU A 7 -5.62 -4.57 -17.87
CA LEU A 7 -5.80 -4.88 -16.46
C LEU A 7 -7.19 -5.50 -16.30
N PRO A 8 -7.35 -6.56 -15.48
CA PRO A 8 -8.67 -7.10 -15.18
C PRO A 8 -9.59 -5.99 -14.69
N ASP A 9 -10.82 -5.93 -15.21
CA ASP A 9 -11.82 -4.90 -14.86
C ASP A 9 -12.10 -4.83 -13.34
N ASN A 10 -11.78 -5.91 -12.63
CA ASN A 10 -12.00 -6.07 -11.19
C ASN A 10 -10.77 -5.76 -10.32
N LEU A 11 -9.73 -5.10 -10.84
CA LEU A 11 -8.54 -4.79 -10.03
C LEU A 11 -8.90 -3.92 -8.81
N LYS A 12 -9.78 -2.93 -8.99
CA LYS A 12 -10.27 -2.07 -7.89
C LYS A 12 -11.08 -2.85 -6.86
N SER A 13 -11.88 -3.84 -7.27
CA SER A 13 -12.69 -4.64 -6.33
C SER A 13 -11.89 -5.74 -5.61
N ARG A 14 -10.61 -5.95 -5.96
CA ARG A 14 -9.70 -6.84 -5.24
C ARG A 14 -8.89 -6.13 -4.15
N LEU A 15 -8.83 -4.79 -4.20
CA LEU A 15 -8.30 -3.96 -3.13
C LEU A 15 -9.43 -3.70 -2.12
N SER A 16 -9.33 -4.32 -0.94
CA SER A 16 -10.29 -4.11 0.14
C SER A 16 -10.12 -2.72 0.74
N ARG A 17 -8.87 -2.34 1.00
CA ARG A 17 -8.49 -1.08 1.66
C ARG A 17 -7.09 -0.65 1.22
N VAL A 18 -6.88 0.66 1.17
CA VAL A 18 -5.56 1.27 0.99
C VAL A 18 -5.37 2.28 2.14
N TYR A 19 -4.32 2.14 2.93
CA TYR A 19 -4.08 2.99 4.10
C TYR A 19 -2.61 3.02 4.52
N PHE A 20 -2.21 4.02 5.29
CA PHE A 20 -0.90 4.07 5.93
C PHE A 20 -0.92 3.41 7.30
N ALA A 21 0.08 2.58 7.60
CA ALA A 21 0.24 1.92 8.87
C ALA A 21 1.62 2.21 9.47
N GLN A 22 1.65 2.55 10.77
CA GLN A 22 2.90 2.62 11.52
C GLN A 22 3.36 1.21 11.90
N ARG A 23 4.66 1.02 11.80
CA ARG A 23 5.39 -0.20 12.14
C ARG A 23 6.58 0.18 13.00
N SER A 24 7.04 -0.77 13.80
CA SER A 24 8.24 -0.59 14.61
C SER A 24 9.09 -1.84 14.56
N PHE A 25 10.40 -1.68 14.54
CA PHE A 25 11.34 -2.76 14.80
C PHE A 25 12.38 -2.29 15.80
N THR A 26 13.02 -3.24 16.47
CA THR A 26 14.16 -2.96 17.34
C THR A 26 15.42 -3.24 16.52
N ASP A 27 16.32 -2.25 16.44
CA ASP A 27 17.61 -2.43 15.78
C ASP A 27 18.62 -3.17 16.66
N ASP A 28 19.80 -3.47 16.11
CA ASP A 28 20.86 -4.19 16.82
C ASP A 28 21.45 -3.41 18.00
N SER A 29 21.18 -2.10 18.09
CA SER A 29 21.56 -1.25 19.22
C SER A 29 20.50 -1.25 20.34
N GLY A 30 19.42 -2.02 20.18
CA GLY A 30 18.29 -2.07 21.12
C GLY A 30 17.35 -0.86 21.01
N LYS A 31 17.51 0.00 20.00
CA LYS A 31 16.66 1.17 19.80
C LYS A 31 15.42 0.80 18.98
N SER A 32 14.25 1.27 19.40
CA SER A 32 13.03 1.15 18.61
C SER A 32 13.02 2.19 17.49
N VAL A 33 12.86 1.72 16.26
CA VAL A 33 12.76 2.54 15.05
C VAL A 33 11.33 2.42 14.52
N VAL A 34 10.60 3.54 14.56
CA VAL A 34 9.25 3.65 14.01
C VAL A 34 9.32 4.09 12.55
N TYR A 35 8.55 3.44 11.69
CA TYR A 35 8.43 3.77 10.28
C TYR A 35 7.01 3.55 9.78
N GLU A 36 6.67 4.17 8.66
CA GLU A 36 5.35 4.04 8.04
C GLU A 36 5.41 3.19 6.77
N ARG A 37 4.35 2.43 6.51
CA ARG A 37 4.16 1.66 5.27
C ARG A 37 2.81 1.97 4.66
N LEU A 38 2.77 2.05 3.34
CA LEU A 38 1.52 1.98 2.59
C LEU A 38 1.09 0.51 2.57
N VAL A 39 -0.13 0.25 3.02
CA VAL A 39 -0.73 -1.08 3.05
C VAL A 39 -1.84 -1.15 2.03
N LEU A 40 -1.72 -2.08 1.09
CA LEU A 40 -2.80 -2.50 0.21
C LEU A 40 -3.33 -3.82 0.78
N GLU A 41 -4.48 -3.78 1.42
CA GLU A 41 -5.19 -4.97 1.86
C GLU A 41 -5.95 -5.55 0.67
N VAL A 42 -5.66 -6.81 0.34
CA VAL A 42 -6.28 -7.53 -0.76
C VAL A 42 -6.88 -8.84 -0.27
N LEU A 43 -7.88 -9.35 -0.99
CA LEU A 43 -8.43 -10.68 -0.73
C LEU A 43 -7.81 -11.69 -1.70
N ILE A 44 -7.07 -12.67 -1.15
CA ILE A 44 -6.55 -13.82 -1.90
C ILE A 44 -7.25 -15.07 -1.36
N LYS A 45 -8.08 -15.70 -2.20
CA LYS A 45 -8.90 -16.87 -1.81
C LYS A 45 -9.73 -16.59 -0.54
N ASP A 46 -10.40 -15.44 -0.53
CA ASP A 46 -11.25 -14.94 0.57
C ASP A 46 -10.53 -14.74 1.92
N ARG A 47 -9.19 -14.64 1.90
CA ARG A 47 -8.39 -14.29 3.07
C ARG A 47 -7.73 -12.94 2.88
N PRO A 48 -7.73 -12.07 3.92
CA PRO A 48 -7.01 -10.80 3.85
C PRO A 48 -5.51 -11.06 3.76
N PHE A 49 -4.87 -10.37 2.83
CA PHE A 49 -3.43 -10.38 2.62
C PHE A 49 -2.95 -8.96 2.43
N ASN A 50 -1.88 -8.58 3.14
CA ASN A 50 -1.38 -7.21 3.15
C ASN A 50 -0.12 -7.12 2.28
N LEU A 51 -0.19 -6.30 1.24
CA LEU A 51 0.98 -5.86 0.49
C LEU A 51 1.50 -4.57 1.12
N GLU A 52 2.70 -4.61 1.70
CA GLU A 52 3.31 -3.46 2.37
C GLU A 52 4.43 -2.84 1.54
N PHE A 53 4.34 -1.53 1.30
CA PHE A 53 5.29 -0.77 0.50
C PHE A 53 5.97 0.32 1.32
N LYS A 54 7.28 0.49 1.11
CA LYS A 54 7.98 1.70 1.56
C LYS A 54 7.60 2.83 0.60
N VAL A 55 7.11 3.92 1.14
CA VAL A 55 6.77 5.13 0.37
C VAL A 55 7.61 6.29 0.84
N SER A 56 8.04 7.15 -0.10
CA SER A 56 8.64 8.43 0.21
C SER A 56 7.56 9.47 0.52
N ASP A 57 7.94 10.60 1.10
CA ASP A 57 6.99 11.70 1.37
C ASP A 57 6.39 12.27 0.08
N LYS A 58 7.12 12.21 -1.05
CA LYS A 58 6.58 12.60 -2.37
C LYS A 58 5.48 11.64 -2.83
N ASP A 59 5.67 10.33 -2.63
CA ASP A 59 4.65 9.33 -3.00
C ASP A 59 3.40 9.48 -2.14
N LYS A 60 3.56 9.81 -0.85
CA LYS A 60 2.44 10.11 0.05
C LYS A 60 1.65 11.34 -0.42
N ALA A 61 2.34 12.41 -0.83
CA ALA A 61 1.68 13.60 -1.35
C ALA A 61 0.81 13.28 -2.58
N ILE A 62 1.30 12.44 -3.49
CA ILE A 62 0.52 11.99 -4.65
C ILE A 62 -0.74 11.22 -4.20
N LEU A 63 -0.61 10.33 -3.21
CA LEU A 63 -1.75 9.57 -2.69
C LEU A 63 -2.79 10.46 -2.00
N TYR A 64 -2.36 11.44 -1.20
CA TYR A 64 -3.27 12.39 -0.58
C TYR A 64 -4.00 13.25 -1.62
N LEU A 65 -3.32 13.65 -2.70
CA LEU A 65 -3.96 14.37 -3.80
C LEU A 65 -4.96 13.51 -4.56
N ALA A 66 -4.73 12.20 -4.65
CA ALA A 66 -5.66 11.27 -5.32
C ALA A 66 -6.89 10.91 -4.47
N ASP A 67 -6.83 11.10 -3.15
CA ASP A 67 -7.96 10.88 -2.22
C ASP A 67 -8.96 12.06 -2.23
N VAL A 68 -8.57 13.21 -2.79
CA VAL A 68 -9.49 14.32 -3.10
C VAL A 68 -10.27 13.97 -4.35
N VAL A 69 -11.38 13.25 -4.15
CA VAL A 69 -12.43 13.05 -5.13
C VAL A 69 -13.54 14.06 -4.81
N ASP A 70 -13.67 15.10 -5.63
CA ASP A 70 -14.93 15.86 -5.77
C ASP A 70 -15.95 15.03 -6.57
#